data_AF-F0F9N9-F1
#
_entry.id   AF-F0F9N9-F1
#
_cell.length_a   1.000
_cell.length_b   1.000
_cell.length_c   1.000
_cell.angle_alpha   90.00
_cell.angle_beta   90.00
_cell.angle_gamma   90.00
#
_symmetry.space_group_name_H-M   'P 1'
#
loop_
_entity.id
_entity.type
_entity.pdbx_description
1 polymer ?
#
loop_
_entity_poly.entity_id
_entity_poly.type
_entity_poly.pdbx_seq_one_letter_code
_entity_poly.pdbx_strand_id
1 'polypeptide(L)'
;MIIKCPECGHQVSDKAPVCPSCGVEIAGHIVRCSHCGELYLKEEPSCPNCHHTETENPSAGKRGGTDGTKAAGPIVVLPMEEHPADGKETAGAGAQKPAGERKEVVRDTVRTPSADADEATVDADFLMEDDADEDVIAAAEAVQEADEAGAEKPAQKHGHVSLAVSLLIAAITAAVLLFLYNQGAGVSRANGEQEAYALALSSDEPTVLQNYLSEHPAAPKTHRDSVSARLKRLVAADRSLQTADRELAAAMSGNSTEELKRFLAKYPASKHRKEVEARIDEMDWAQAAAKDDENAYLGYKAQHADGIHSREADEKLKRLLVHTVSDDEKSSALGAVRQLLQGMNSKSSDKIAGAVAPSLSFLGAGGATAKDIRRYMTDRLYQADVKTINWRLGSPAEITKDSNDEGAELRLKVPATLDIERKGGRSRRSYVISAVVKGGRITSVNWNQI
;
A
#
# COMPACT_ATOMS: atom_id res chain seq x y z
N MET A 1 -23.97 -1.72 49.10
CA MET A 1 -23.54 -3.05 48.66
C MET A 1 -22.25 -3.40 49.40
N ILE A 2 -22.02 -4.66 49.77
CA ILE A 2 -20.67 -5.09 50.15
C ILE A 2 -19.94 -5.42 48.85
N ILE A 3 -18.84 -4.73 48.59
CA ILE A 3 -17.96 -4.93 47.45
C ILE A 3 -16.64 -5.53 47.93
N LYS A 4 -15.89 -6.18 47.04
CA LYS A 4 -14.45 -6.36 47.26
C LYS A 4 -13.77 -5.05 46.90
N CYS A 5 -12.89 -4.57 47.77
CA CYS A 5 -12.04 -3.42 47.51
C CYS A 5 -11.17 -3.70 46.28
N PRO A 6 -11.20 -2.88 45.20
CA PRO A 6 -10.46 -3.16 43.97
C PRO A 6 -8.94 -3.20 44.19
N GLU A 7 -8.43 -2.38 45.12
CA GLU A 7 -7.05 -2.50 45.59
C GLU A 7 -6.82 -3.82 46.35
N CYS A 8 -7.30 -3.95 47.59
CA CYS A 8 -6.80 -5.02 48.47
C CYS A 8 -7.59 -6.33 48.47
N GLY A 9 -8.77 -6.39 47.85
CA GLY A 9 -9.68 -7.53 47.86
C GLY A 9 -10.53 -7.69 49.14
N HIS A 10 -10.31 -6.84 50.16
CA HIS A 10 -11.07 -6.87 51.42
C HIS A 10 -12.55 -6.52 51.19
N GLN A 11 -13.46 -7.21 51.88
CA GLN A 11 -14.89 -6.93 51.81
C GLN A 11 -15.20 -5.62 52.55
N VAL A 12 -15.72 -4.64 51.83
CA VAL A 12 -15.98 -3.28 52.33
C VAL A 12 -17.33 -2.77 51.79
N SER A 13 -17.99 -1.88 52.52
CA SER A 13 -19.19 -1.20 52.02
C SER A 13 -18.82 -0.24 50.89
N ASP A 14 -19.58 -0.26 49.79
CA ASP A 14 -19.55 0.74 48.70
C ASP A 14 -19.72 2.20 49.19
N LYS A 15 -20.30 2.38 50.38
CA LYS A 15 -20.50 3.68 51.04
C LYS A 15 -19.47 3.97 52.15
N ALA A 16 -18.46 3.13 52.33
CA ALA A 16 -17.35 3.47 53.23
C ALA A 16 -16.56 4.67 52.64
N PRO A 17 -16.14 5.66 53.44
CA PRO A 17 -15.27 6.71 52.93
C PRO A 17 -13.91 6.14 52.50
N VAL A 18 -13.38 5.18 53.28
CA VAL A 18 -12.04 4.60 53.08
C VAL A 18 -12.06 3.10 53.37
N CYS A 19 -11.28 2.30 52.64
CA CYS A 19 -11.12 0.88 52.91
C CYS A 19 -10.28 0.63 54.19
N PRO A 20 -10.79 -0.13 55.18
CA PRO A 20 -10.10 -0.35 56.44
C PRO A 20 -8.83 -1.23 56.36
N SER A 21 -8.55 -1.88 55.21
CA SER A 21 -7.37 -2.74 55.02
C SER A 21 -6.29 -2.16 54.09
N CYS A 22 -6.52 -1.04 53.41
CA CYS A 22 -5.51 -0.44 52.51
C CYS A 22 -5.60 1.07 52.30
N GLY A 23 -6.54 1.78 52.92
CA GLY A 23 -6.60 3.24 52.84
C GLY A 23 -7.03 3.83 51.49
N VAL A 24 -7.44 3.02 50.51
CA VAL A 24 -8.05 3.53 49.28
C VAL A 24 -9.41 4.16 49.60
N GLU A 25 -9.74 5.26 48.95
CA GLU A 25 -11.03 5.92 49.10
C GLU A 25 -12.07 5.15 48.26
N ILE A 26 -13.23 4.87 48.86
CA ILE A 26 -14.21 3.93 48.28
C ILE A 26 -15.44 4.71 47.80
N ALA A 27 -16.03 5.54 48.66
CA ALA A 27 -17.16 6.40 48.31
C ALA A 27 -16.75 7.48 47.27
N GLY A 28 -17.23 7.34 46.04
CA GLY A 28 -17.07 8.32 44.96
C GLY A 28 -15.84 8.13 44.06
N HIS A 29 -14.92 7.24 44.41
CA HIS A 29 -13.67 6.98 43.68
C HIS A 29 -13.64 5.62 42.95
N ILE A 30 -14.75 4.88 42.95
CA ILE A 30 -14.89 3.61 42.22
C ILE A 30 -15.85 3.79 41.04
N VAL A 31 -15.43 3.31 39.88
CA VAL A 31 -16.24 3.18 38.65
C VAL A 31 -16.56 1.70 38.43
N ARG A 32 -17.73 1.40 37.86
CA ARG A 32 -18.10 0.04 37.43
C ARG A 32 -18.09 -0.01 35.91
N CYS A 33 -17.19 -0.80 35.33
CA CYS A 33 -17.03 -0.86 33.88
C CYS A 33 -18.31 -1.34 33.19
N SER A 34 -18.79 -0.55 32.24
CA SER A 34 -19.98 -0.81 31.43
C SER A 34 -19.85 -2.04 30.52
N HIS A 35 -18.62 -2.47 30.20
CA HIS A 35 -18.34 -3.58 29.30
C HIS A 35 -18.19 -4.95 30.02
N CYS A 36 -17.50 -5.01 31.17
CA CYS A 36 -17.28 -6.26 31.91
C CYS A 36 -17.94 -6.32 33.30
N GLY A 37 -18.51 -5.22 33.79
CA GLY A 37 -19.19 -5.14 35.08
C GLY A 37 -18.26 -5.09 36.32
N GLU A 38 -16.94 -5.13 36.13
CA GLU A 38 -15.94 -5.12 37.20
C GLU A 38 -15.74 -3.72 37.81
N LEU A 39 -15.33 -3.66 39.08
CA LEU A 39 -15.11 -2.41 39.82
C LEU A 39 -13.63 -2.01 39.77
N TYR A 40 -13.34 -0.75 39.43
CA TYR A 40 -11.98 -0.21 39.34
C TYR A 40 -11.92 1.25 39.81
N LEU A 41 -10.70 1.78 39.99
CA LEU A 41 -10.50 3.13 40.53
C LEU A 41 -10.71 4.18 39.44
N LYS A 42 -11.30 5.33 39.81
CA LYS A 42 -11.49 6.46 38.87
C LYS A 42 -10.16 7.07 38.39
N GLU A 43 -9.09 6.86 39.15
CA GLU A 43 -7.73 7.28 38.80
C GLU A 43 -7.06 6.41 37.72
N GLU A 44 -7.64 5.24 37.37
CA GLU A 44 -7.15 4.38 36.29
C GLU A 44 -7.90 4.70 34.98
N PRO A 45 -7.21 5.01 33.86
CA PRO A 45 -7.83 5.57 32.65
C PRO A 45 -8.62 4.55 31.81
N SER A 46 -8.47 3.26 32.08
CA SER A 46 -9.19 2.17 31.42
C SER A 46 -9.47 1.05 32.42
N CYS A 47 -10.49 0.22 32.15
CA CYS A 47 -10.81 -0.89 33.04
C CYS A 47 -9.72 -1.98 33.01
N PRO A 48 -9.09 -2.35 34.16
CA PRO A 48 -7.98 -3.30 34.20
C PRO A 48 -8.35 -4.77 33.89
N ASN A 49 -9.64 -5.07 33.61
CA ASN A 49 -10.11 -6.41 33.27
C ASN A 49 -10.52 -6.57 31.80
N CYS A 50 -10.79 -5.48 31.07
CA CYS A 50 -11.15 -5.54 29.64
C CYS A 50 -10.62 -4.39 28.79
N HIS A 51 -9.77 -3.54 29.36
CA HIS A 51 -9.10 -2.37 28.76
C HIS A 51 -10.03 -1.34 28.08
N HIS A 52 -11.34 -1.43 28.31
CA HIS A 52 -12.30 -0.45 27.82
C HIS A 52 -12.13 0.89 28.57
N THR A 53 -11.93 1.96 27.81
CA THR A 53 -11.92 3.36 28.28
C THR A 53 -13.35 3.89 28.25
N GLU A 54 -13.92 4.28 29.39
CA GLU A 54 -15.23 4.92 29.42
C GLU A 54 -15.10 6.39 28.98
N THR A 55 -15.44 6.67 27.72
CA THR A 55 -15.58 8.04 27.20
C THR A 55 -16.59 8.82 28.03
N GLU A 56 -16.27 10.07 28.39
CA GLU A 56 -16.89 10.81 29.50
C GLU A 56 -18.43 10.72 29.58
N ASN A 57 -18.94 10.24 30.73
CA ASN A 57 -20.37 10.22 31.02
C ASN A 57 -20.74 11.43 31.93
N PRO A 58 -21.43 12.46 31.42
CA PRO A 58 -21.66 13.70 32.16
C PRO A 58 -22.76 13.54 33.21
N SER A 59 -22.44 13.71 34.49
CA SER A 59 -23.42 13.60 35.59
C SER A 59 -23.13 14.52 36.79
N ALA A 60 -23.17 15.84 36.55
CA ALA A 60 -23.22 16.86 37.60
C ALA A 60 -23.95 18.14 37.10
N GLY A 61 -25.29 18.12 37.08
CA GLY A 61 -26.11 19.20 36.47
C GLY A 61 -27.44 19.48 37.18
N LYS A 62 -27.40 20.42 38.14
CA LYS A 62 -28.49 20.97 38.99
C LYS A 62 -29.92 21.04 38.41
N ARG A 63 -30.90 21.00 39.34
CA ARG A 63 -32.29 21.45 39.12
C ARG A 63 -32.37 22.92 38.66
N GLY A 64 -33.22 23.20 37.70
CA GLY A 64 -33.66 24.53 37.22
C GLY A 64 -34.76 24.31 36.16
N GLY A 65 -35.67 25.27 35.93
CA GLY A 65 -36.82 25.06 35.04
C GLY A 65 -37.28 26.31 34.28
N THR A 66 -38.50 26.24 33.74
CA THR A 66 -39.29 27.23 32.97
C THR A 66 -38.89 27.52 31.51
N ASP A 67 -39.84 27.24 30.62
CA ASP A 67 -40.25 27.89 29.34
C ASP A 67 -39.29 28.12 28.16
N GLY A 68 -39.80 27.99 26.92
CA GLY A 68 -39.19 28.70 25.78
C GLY A 68 -39.28 28.24 24.30
N THR A 69 -40.42 27.74 23.78
CA THR A 69 -40.89 28.03 22.38
C THR A 69 -40.02 27.72 21.11
N LYS A 70 -40.53 26.81 20.25
CA LYS A 70 -40.38 26.69 18.75
C LYS A 70 -38.96 26.62 18.12
N ALA A 71 -38.57 25.50 17.48
CA ALA A 71 -38.83 25.09 16.06
C ALA A 71 -37.54 25.24 15.19
N ALA A 72 -37.31 24.54 14.07
CA ALA A 72 -38.10 23.56 13.31
C ALA A 72 -37.22 22.38 12.81
N GLY A 73 -37.80 21.39 12.10
CA GLY A 73 -37.09 20.26 11.47
C GLY A 73 -36.50 20.58 10.07
N PRO A 74 -36.21 19.59 9.19
CA PRO A 74 -36.83 18.25 9.13
C PRO A 74 -35.85 17.05 9.21
N ILE A 75 -36.41 15.86 9.46
CA ILE A 75 -35.79 14.55 9.21
C ILE A 75 -36.77 13.71 8.35
N VAL A 76 -36.23 12.85 7.48
CA VAL A 76 -36.99 12.13 6.45
C VAL A 76 -37.32 10.68 6.88
N VAL A 77 -38.63 10.42 7.03
CA VAL A 77 -39.35 9.16 6.70
C VAL A 77 -38.78 7.80 7.18
N LEU A 78 -39.34 7.31 8.29
CA LEU A 78 -40.13 6.05 8.48
C LEU A 78 -40.02 4.88 7.43
N PRO A 79 -40.38 3.63 7.80
CA PRO A 79 -40.29 2.93 9.09
C PRO A 79 -39.78 1.48 8.94
N MET A 80 -39.90 0.68 10.01
CA MET A 80 -39.69 -0.78 10.05
C MET A 80 -41.03 -1.52 9.90
N GLU A 81 -41.03 -2.72 9.31
CA GLU A 81 -42.18 -3.66 9.31
C GLU A 81 -41.77 -5.02 9.89
N GLU A 82 -42.72 -5.74 10.50
CA GLU A 82 -42.52 -7.01 11.20
C GLU A 82 -43.40 -8.14 10.63
N HIS A 83 -42.78 -9.29 10.33
CA HIS A 83 -43.40 -10.63 10.37
C HIS A 83 -44.53 -10.93 9.34
N PRO A 84 -44.97 -12.20 9.13
CA PRO A 84 -44.76 -13.42 9.92
C PRO A 84 -44.07 -14.58 9.17
N ALA A 85 -44.14 -15.77 9.76
CA ALA A 85 -43.48 -16.99 9.30
C ALA A 85 -44.40 -17.90 8.46
N ASP A 86 -43.79 -18.81 7.71
CA ASP A 86 -44.37 -20.13 7.44
C ASP A 86 -43.24 -21.18 7.37
N GLY A 87 -43.54 -22.44 7.67
CA GLY A 87 -42.53 -23.46 8.01
C GLY A 87 -42.50 -24.69 7.10
N LYS A 88 -41.34 -25.35 7.00
CA LYS A 88 -41.28 -26.75 6.51
C LYS A 88 -40.07 -27.52 7.03
N GLU A 89 -40.33 -28.66 7.66
CA GLU A 89 -39.32 -29.69 7.93
C GLU A 89 -38.86 -30.40 6.65
N THR A 90 -37.56 -30.72 6.58
CA THR A 90 -37.08 -32.00 6.03
C THR A 90 -35.72 -32.32 6.64
N ALA A 91 -35.54 -33.55 7.12
CA ALA A 91 -34.23 -34.06 7.54
C ALA A 91 -33.47 -34.70 6.36
N GLY A 92 -32.14 -34.65 6.36
CA GLY A 92 -31.31 -35.27 5.33
C GLY A 92 -29.83 -35.34 5.73
N ALA A 93 -29.29 -36.56 5.82
CA ALA A 93 -27.90 -36.80 6.23
C ALA A 93 -26.88 -36.46 5.11
N GLY A 94 -25.63 -36.17 5.48
CA GLY A 94 -24.58 -35.86 4.51
C GLY A 94 -23.18 -35.69 5.13
N ALA A 95 -22.58 -36.79 5.62
CA ALA A 95 -21.21 -36.76 6.12
C ALA A 95 -20.21 -37.23 5.04
N GLN A 96 -19.12 -36.47 4.82
CA GLN A 96 -17.81 -37.04 4.48
C GLN A 96 -16.64 -36.03 4.55
N LYS A 97 -15.62 -36.40 5.32
CA LYS A 97 -14.19 -36.26 4.95
C LYS A 97 -13.77 -37.62 4.35
N PRO A 98 -12.89 -37.64 3.34
CA PRO A 98 -11.45 -37.87 3.58
C PRO A 98 -10.57 -36.89 2.76
N ALA A 99 -9.26 -36.69 2.96
CA ALA A 99 -8.13 -37.44 3.57
C ALA A 99 -7.36 -38.41 2.62
N GLY A 100 -6.03 -38.20 2.53
CA GLY A 100 -5.05 -38.89 1.67
C GLY A 100 -4.06 -37.86 1.09
N GLU A 101 -2.75 -37.83 1.41
CA GLU A 101 -1.64 -38.74 1.04
C GLU A 101 -1.23 -38.64 -0.46
N ARG A 102 0.06 -38.58 -0.87
CA ARG A 102 1.35 -38.77 -0.14
C ARG A 102 2.57 -38.17 -0.90
N LYS A 103 3.70 -38.02 -0.19
CA LYS A 103 5.17 -38.01 -0.55
C LYS A 103 5.60 -37.94 -2.04
N GLU A 104 6.55 -37.09 -2.50
CA GLU A 104 7.99 -36.81 -2.13
C GLU A 104 9.01 -37.56 -3.04
N VAL A 105 10.28 -37.09 -3.14
CA VAL A 105 11.50 -37.72 -3.76
C VAL A 105 11.66 -37.49 -5.30
N VAL A 106 12.77 -36.99 -5.89
CA VAL A 106 14.06 -36.38 -5.40
C VAL A 106 14.81 -35.59 -6.54
N ARG A 107 15.96 -34.93 -6.24
CA ARG A 107 16.91 -34.29 -7.22
C ARG A 107 17.94 -35.33 -7.77
N ASP A 108 18.91 -35.17 -8.69
CA ASP A 108 19.72 -34.13 -9.35
C ASP A 108 20.02 -34.66 -10.81
N THR A 109 20.80 -34.12 -11.76
CA THR A 109 22.16 -33.52 -11.83
C THR A 109 22.31 -32.82 -13.20
N VAL A 110 22.88 -31.61 -13.34
CA VAL A 110 24.30 -31.24 -13.61
C VAL A 110 24.88 -31.54 -15.03
N ARG A 111 24.96 -30.46 -15.84
CA ARG A 111 26.05 -30.04 -16.78
C ARG A 111 26.16 -30.59 -18.24
N THR A 112 26.69 -29.71 -19.10
CA THR A 112 26.91 -29.76 -20.57
C THR A 112 28.25 -30.40 -21.00
N PRO A 113 28.45 -30.70 -22.31
CA PRO A 113 29.28 -29.80 -23.16
C PRO A 113 28.90 -29.72 -24.68
N SER A 114 29.49 -28.73 -25.38
CA SER A 114 30.05 -28.64 -26.77
C SER A 114 29.55 -29.47 -27.98
N ALA A 115 29.78 -29.09 -29.26
CA ALA A 115 30.11 -27.80 -29.93
C ALA A 115 30.20 -27.99 -31.49
N ASP A 116 30.42 -26.89 -32.23
CA ASP A 116 31.06 -26.76 -33.56
C ASP A 116 30.32 -27.13 -34.88
N ALA A 117 30.81 -26.52 -35.98
CA ALA A 117 30.45 -26.60 -37.42
C ALA A 117 29.09 -25.98 -37.88
N ASP A 118 29.01 -25.17 -38.96
CA ASP A 118 30.07 -24.54 -39.78
C ASP A 118 29.58 -23.28 -40.55
N GLU A 119 30.54 -22.53 -41.11
CA GLU A 119 30.43 -21.33 -41.99
C GLU A 119 29.46 -21.50 -43.19
N ALA A 120 28.75 -20.52 -43.76
CA ALA A 120 28.95 -19.08 -44.02
C ALA A 120 29.76 -18.73 -45.31
N THR A 121 29.11 -18.06 -46.27
CA THR A 121 29.69 -17.14 -47.30
C THR A 121 28.62 -16.20 -47.84
N VAL A 122 29.04 -15.07 -48.45
CA VAL A 122 28.18 -13.95 -48.90
C VAL A 122 28.43 -13.60 -50.38
N ASP A 123 28.05 -12.38 -50.78
CA ASP A 123 28.21 -11.67 -52.07
C ASP A 123 27.16 -12.02 -53.16
N ALA A 124 26.54 -11.10 -53.91
CA ALA A 124 26.61 -9.65 -54.20
C ALA A 124 26.95 -9.35 -55.68
N ASP A 125 26.30 -8.31 -56.20
CA ASP A 125 26.44 -7.65 -57.51
C ASP A 125 26.58 -8.47 -58.80
N PHE A 126 25.71 -8.18 -59.77
CA PHE A 126 26.12 -8.13 -61.17
C PHE A 126 25.40 -7.00 -61.93
N LEU A 127 26.09 -6.40 -62.90
CA LEU A 127 25.71 -5.19 -63.62
C LEU A 127 25.70 -5.43 -65.14
N MET A 128 24.71 -4.82 -65.82
CA MET A 128 24.74 -4.34 -67.22
C MET A 128 24.90 -5.42 -68.33
N GLU A 129 24.13 -5.33 -69.43
CA GLU A 129 24.49 -4.79 -70.78
C GLU A 129 25.64 -5.59 -71.48
N ASP A 130 25.59 -5.94 -72.78
CA ASP A 130 24.62 -5.62 -73.84
C ASP A 130 24.69 -6.60 -75.05
N ASP A 131 23.83 -6.36 -76.06
CA ASP A 131 24.02 -6.58 -77.52
C ASP A 131 24.01 -7.97 -78.24
N ALA A 132 23.55 -7.89 -79.51
CA ALA A 132 23.88 -8.63 -80.75
C ALA A 132 23.39 -10.08 -81.08
N ASP A 133 22.58 -10.17 -82.17
CA ASP A 133 22.66 -11.07 -83.37
C ASP A 133 22.60 -12.64 -83.21
N GLU A 134 22.23 -13.50 -84.18
CA GLU A 134 21.69 -13.40 -85.57
C GLU A 134 20.93 -14.72 -85.94
N ASP A 135 19.95 -14.68 -86.87
CA ASP A 135 19.37 -15.81 -87.67
C ASP A 135 18.75 -17.07 -86.94
N VAL A 136 18.03 -18.02 -87.58
CA VAL A 136 17.94 -18.49 -88.99
C VAL A 136 16.51 -18.88 -89.47
N ILE A 137 16.27 -18.72 -90.77
CA ILE A 137 15.14 -19.18 -91.64
C ILE A 137 15.09 -20.74 -91.83
N ALA A 138 14.10 -21.44 -92.41
CA ALA A 138 12.81 -21.20 -93.13
C ALA A 138 11.88 -22.47 -92.95
N ALA A 139 10.90 -22.94 -93.77
CA ALA A 139 10.34 -22.60 -95.10
C ALA A 139 8.94 -23.25 -95.34
N ALA A 140 8.08 -22.62 -96.17
CA ALA A 140 7.01 -23.20 -97.02
C ALA A 140 6.33 -22.05 -97.82
N GLU A 141 6.65 -21.76 -99.09
CA GLU A 141 6.36 -22.50 -100.34
C GLU A 141 4.85 -22.72 -100.62
N ALA A 142 4.30 -22.47 -101.82
CA ALA A 142 4.74 -21.80 -103.07
C ALA A 142 3.47 -21.55 -103.95
N VAL A 143 3.40 -20.90 -105.12
CA VAL A 143 4.31 -20.25 -106.10
C VAL A 143 3.56 -18.97 -106.65
N GLN A 144 3.79 -18.24 -107.76
CA GLN A 144 4.63 -18.34 -108.97
C GLN A 144 4.92 -16.95 -109.63
N GLU A 145 5.74 -16.98 -110.68
CA GLU A 145 6.04 -16.09 -111.84
C GLU A 145 4.98 -15.07 -112.36
N ALA A 146 5.33 -14.01 -113.13
CA ALA A 146 6.63 -13.36 -113.45
C ALA A 146 6.46 -12.06 -114.30
N ASP A 147 7.60 -11.40 -114.58
CA ASP A 147 7.92 -10.44 -115.66
C ASP A 147 7.45 -8.96 -115.62
N GLU A 148 8.28 -8.12 -116.27
CA GLU A 148 8.28 -6.65 -116.25
C GLU A 148 7.81 -5.98 -117.56
N ALA A 149 7.67 -4.65 -117.47
CA ALA A 149 7.88 -3.64 -118.52
C ALA A 149 6.81 -3.45 -119.62
N GLY A 150 6.28 -2.22 -119.73
CA GLY A 150 5.52 -1.80 -120.92
C GLY A 150 4.63 -0.56 -120.78
N ALA A 151 5.20 0.62 -121.03
CA ALA A 151 4.56 1.79 -121.66
C ALA A 151 3.31 2.51 -121.06
N GLU A 152 3.48 3.83 -120.94
CA GLU A 152 2.50 4.90 -121.22
C GLU A 152 1.41 5.35 -120.20
N LYS A 153 1.01 6.60 -120.41
CA LYS A 153 0.20 7.54 -119.61
C LYS A 153 -0.99 7.98 -120.49
N PRO A 154 -2.14 8.48 -119.99
CA PRO A 154 -2.14 9.72 -119.20
C PRO A 154 -3.27 9.98 -118.16
N ALA A 155 -2.85 10.63 -117.06
CA ALA A 155 -3.49 11.72 -116.32
C ALA A 155 -5.03 11.90 -116.28
N GLN A 156 -5.56 12.13 -115.06
CA GLN A 156 -6.02 13.48 -114.70
C GLN A 156 -6.06 13.83 -113.20
N LYS A 157 -5.94 15.15 -112.97
CA LYS A 157 -5.79 15.96 -111.74
C LYS A 157 -6.81 15.69 -110.61
N HIS A 158 -6.35 15.77 -109.34
CA HIS A 158 -7.07 16.45 -108.24
C HIS A 158 -6.12 16.80 -107.07
N GLY A 159 -5.47 17.97 -107.12
CA GLY A 159 -4.34 18.33 -106.25
C GLY A 159 -4.62 18.74 -104.79
N HIS A 160 -5.88 18.80 -104.35
CA HIS A 160 -6.23 19.29 -103.00
C HIS A 160 -7.10 18.34 -102.16
N VAL A 161 -7.78 17.36 -102.76
CA VAL A 161 -8.63 16.41 -102.00
C VAL A 161 -7.76 15.44 -101.19
N SER A 162 -6.73 14.86 -101.79
CA SER A 162 -5.80 13.96 -101.09
C SER A 162 -5.09 14.64 -99.92
N LEU A 163 -4.69 15.91 -100.09
CA LEU A 163 -3.99 16.68 -99.06
C LEU A 163 -4.93 17.06 -97.91
N ALA A 164 -6.18 17.45 -98.21
CA ALA A 164 -7.20 17.69 -97.19
C ALA A 164 -7.50 16.42 -96.39
N VAL A 165 -7.64 15.27 -97.04
CA VAL A 165 -7.88 13.97 -96.38
C VAL A 165 -6.68 13.56 -95.52
N SER A 166 -5.43 13.69 -96.00
CA SER A 166 -4.25 13.37 -95.19
C SER A 166 -4.11 14.28 -93.96
N LEU A 167 -4.46 15.56 -94.09
CA LEU A 167 -4.42 16.53 -92.97
C LEU A 167 -5.53 16.25 -91.95
N LEU A 168 -6.73 15.84 -92.40
CA LEU A 168 -7.83 15.44 -91.52
C LEU A 168 -7.49 14.13 -90.77
N ILE A 169 -6.90 13.15 -91.44
CA ILE A 169 -6.37 11.93 -90.81
C ILE A 169 -5.28 12.28 -89.78
N ALA A 170 -4.32 13.17 -90.13
CA ALA A 170 -3.27 13.61 -89.21
C ALA A 170 -3.82 14.36 -87.98
N ALA A 171 -4.89 15.14 -88.15
CA ALA A 171 -5.56 15.81 -87.04
C ALA A 171 -6.30 14.80 -86.12
N ILE A 172 -6.92 13.77 -86.70
CA ILE A 172 -7.55 12.69 -85.92
C ILE A 172 -6.49 11.85 -85.19
N THR A 173 -5.38 11.46 -85.84
CA THR A 173 -4.32 10.71 -85.16
C THR A 173 -3.64 11.55 -84.08
N ALA A 174 -3.42 12.86 -84.29
CA ALA A 174 -2.95 13.76 -83.25
C ALA A 174 -3.93 13.86 -82.07
N ALA A 175 -5.24 13.95 -82.32
CA ALA A 175 -6.25 13.97 -81.27
C ALA A 175 -6.34 12.63 -80.51
N VAL A 176 -6.23 11.49 -81.20
CA VAL A 176 -6.18 10.16 -80.59
C VAL A 176 -4.89 9.96 -79.78
N LEU A 177 -3.73 10.38 -80.31
CA LEU A 177 -2.46 10.33 -79.57
C LEU A 177 -2.48 11.23 -78.34
N LEU A 178 -3.07 12.42 -78.41
CA LEU A 178 -3.22 13.33 -77.27
C LEU A 178 -4.24 12.80 -76.25
N PHE A 179 -5.30 12.11 -76.69
CA PHE A 179 -6.24 11.40 -75.83
C PHE A 179 -5.57 10.21 -75.11
N LEU A 180 -4.84 9.37 -75.84
CA LEU A 180 -4.08 8.23 -75.29
C LEU A 180 -2.95 8.69 -74.37
N TYR A 181 -2.27 9.79 -74.69
CA TYR A 181 -1.27 10.41 -73.81
C TYR A 181 -1.91 10.93 -72.52
N ASN A 182 -3.08 11.58 -72.59
CA ASN A 182 -3.80 12.01 -71.39
C ASN A 182 -4.39 10.85 -70.58
N GLN A 183 -4.79 9.74 -71.22
CA GLN A 183 -5.15 8.51 -70.51
C GLN A 183 -3.93 7.87 -69.84
N GLY A 184 -2.83 7.68 -70.56
CA GLY A 184 -1.59 7.12 -70.02
C GLY A 184 -1.01 7.96 -68.88
N ALA A 185 -0.92 9.27 -69.05
CA ALA A 185 -0.51 10.21 -68.00
C ALA A 185 -1.55 10.36 -66.87
N GLY A 186 -2.76 9.84 -67.04
CA GLY A 186 -3.72 9.59 -65.96
C GLY A 186 -3.41 8.30 -65.20
N VAL A 187 -3.19 7.20 -65.91
CA VAL A 187 -2.88 5.88 -65.32
C VAL A 187 -1.54 5.86 -64.59
N SER A 188 -0.47 6.45 -65.15
CA SER A 188 0.82 6.57 -64.46
C SER A 188 0.72 7.41 -63.17
N ARG A 189 -0.15 8.43 -63.15
CA ARG A 189 -0.43 9.20 -61.94
C ARG A 189 -1.28 8.42 -60.93
N ALA A 190 -2.21 7.60 -61.39
CA ALA A 190 -3.01 6.73 -60.53
C ALA A 190 -2.12 5.68 -59.84
N ASN A 191 -1.24 5.00 -60.58
CA ASN A 191 -0.31 4.02 -60.01
C ASN A 191 0.60 4.68 -58.94
N GLY A 192 1.23 5.82 -59.26
CA GLY A 192 2.10 6.52 -58.30
C GLY A 192 1.36 7.09 -57.08
N GLU A 193 0.12 7.56 -57.22
CA GLU A 193 -0.73 7.95 -56.08
C GLU A 193 -1.10 6.74 -55.22
N GLN A 194 -1.37 5.59 -55.85
CA GLN A 194 -1.78 4.37 -55.15
C GLN A 194 -0.61 3.70 -54.40
N GLU A 195 0.62 3.82 -54.91
CA GLU A 195 1.86 3.49 -54.20
C GLU A 195 2.11 4.45 -53.01
N ALA A 196 1.99 5.76 -53.22
CA ALA A 196 2.14 6.77 -52.15
C ALA A 196 1.06 6.61 -51.05
N TYR A 197 -0.16 6.24 -51.43
CA TYR A 197 -1.26 5.92 -50.51
C TYR A 197 -0.99 4.65 -49.70
N ALA A 198 -0.45 3.59 -50.33
CA ALA A 198 -0.05 2.38 -49.63
C ALA A 198 1.04 2.68 -48.58
N LEU A 199 2.05 3.45 -48.96
CA LEU A 199 3.13 3.91 -48.07
C LEU A 199 2.58 4.76 -46.90
N ALA A 200 1.66 5.69 -47.18
CA ALA A 200 1.02 6.54 -46.17
C ALA A 200 0.13 5.76 -45.18
N LEU A 201 -0.45 4.62 -45.58
CA LEU A 201 -1.18 3.76 -44.66
C LEU A 201 -0.27 2.84 -43.83
N SER A 202 0.81 2.32 -44.44
CA SER A 202 1.79 1.47 -43.74
C SER A 202 2.65 2.26 -42.74
N SER A 203 2.90 3.55 -42.98
CA SER A 203 3.65 4.39 -42.06
C SER A 203 2.88 4.70 -40.77
N ASP A 204 3.60 4.74 -39.65
CA ASP A 204 3.14 5.32 -38.37
C ASP A 204 3.64 6.77 -38.17
N GLU A 205 4.38 7.33 -39.12
CA GLU A 205 5.00 8.66 -38.99
C GLU A 205 4.04 9.77 -39.51
N PRO A 206 3.60 10.72 -38.66
CA PRO A 206 2.60 11.74 -39.05
C PRO A 206 2.99 12.59 -40.27
N THR A 207 4.29 12.82 -40.46
CA THR A 207 4.89 13.56 -41.59
C THR A 207 4.56 12.93 -42.94
N VAL A 208 4.73 11.62 -43.10
CA VAL A 208 4.46 10.88 -44.36
C VAL A 208 2.99 11.03 -44.77
N LEU A 209 2.09 10.89 -43.80
CA LEU A 209 0.64 11.04 -44.02
C LEU A 209 0.25 12.49 -44.35
N GLN A 210 0.97 13.46 -43.79
CA GLN A 210 0.72 14.87 -44.01
C GLN A 210 1.25 15.32 -45.39
N ASN A 211 2.43 14.83 -45.79
CA ASN A 211 3.01 15.04 -47.13
C ASN A 211 2.08 14.50 -48.22
N TYR A 212 1.62 13.24 -48.09
CA TYR A 212 0.66 12.64 -49.02
C TYR A 212 -0.60 13.51 -49.20
N LEU A 213 -1.15 14.04 -48.10
CA LEU A 213 -2.33 14.91 -48.14
C LEU A 213 -2.09 16.29 -48.80
N SER A 214 -0.84 16.76 -48.86
CA SER A 214 -0.46 17.98 -49.59
C SER A 214 -0.03 17.74 -51.04
N GLU A 215 0.61 16.61 -51.33
CA GLU A 215 1.15 16.27 -52.66
C GLU A 215 0.07 15.69 -53.59
N HIS A 216 -0.94 15.00 -53.03
CA HIS A 216 -2.06 14.44 -53.78
C HIS A 216 -3.42 15.09 -53.42
N PRO A 217 -3.60 16.41 -53.59
CA PRO A 217 -4.86 17.09 -53.24
C PRO A 217 -6.05 16.61 -54.09
N ALA A 218 -5.78 16.06 -55.28
CA ALA A 218 -6.76 15.50 -56.20
C ALA A 218 -6.98 13.98 -56.03
N ALA A 219 -6.34 13.32 -55.06
CA ALA A 219 -6.53 11.89 -54.79
C ALA A 219 -7.98 11.52 -54.46
N PRO A 220 -8.39 10.26 -54.66
CA PRO A 220 -9.71 9.77 -54.31
C PRO A 220 -10.11 10.16 -52.88
N LYS A 221 -11.35 10.64 -52.71
CA LYS A 221 -11.84 11.10 -51.40
C LYS A 221 -11.70 10.02 -50.32
N THR A 222 -11.93 8.76 -50.67
CA THR A 222 -11.73 7.58 -49.81
C THR A 222 -10.29 7.45 -49.28
N HIS A 223 -9.29 7.74 -50.11
CA HIS A 223 -7.88 7.71 -49.71
C HIS A 223 -7.55 8.89 -48.79
N ARG A 224 -8.04 10.09 -49.12
CA ARG A 224 -7.85 11.30 -48.31
C ARG A 224 -8.55 11.22 -46.95
N ASP A 225 -9.75 10.67 -46.90
CA ASP A 225 -10.52 10.46 -45.67
C ASP A 225 -9.87 9.37 -44.78
N SER A 226 -9.32 8.29 -45.35
CA SER A 226 -8.64 7.24 -44.58
C SER A 226 -7.25 7.65 -44.06
N VAL A 227 -6.42 8.31 -44.87
CA VAL A 227 -5.12 8.85 -44.42
C VAL A 227 -5.33 9.93 -43.36
N SER A 228 -6.28 10.85 -43.54
CA SER A 228 -6.57 11.86 -42.49
C SER A 228 -7.12 11.24 -41.20
N ALA A 229 -7.89 10.13 -41.27
CA ALA A 229 -8.32 9.38 -40.10
C ALA A 229 -7.21 8.54 -39.44
N ARG A 230 -6.18 8.10 -40.18
CA ARG A 230 -4.95 7.47 -39.64
C ARG A 230 -4.08 8.54 -38.96
N LEU A 231 -3.82 9.67 -39.62
CA LEU A 231 -3.09 10.83 -39.09
C LEU A 231 -3.73 11.37 -37.80
N LYS A 232 -5.05 11.55 -37.78
CA LYS A 232 -5.79 12.03 -36.59
C LYS A 232 -5.66 11.06 -35.40
N ARG A 233 -5.55 9.75 -35.64
CA ARG A 233 -5.30 8.76 -34.57
C ARG A 233 -3.86 8.83 -34.06
N LEU A 234 -2.87 8.91 -34.94
CA LEU A 234 -1.46 9.05 -34.57
C LEU A 234 -1.20 10.32 -33.74
N VAL A 235 -1.68 11.48 -34.20
CA VAL A 235 -1.55 12.77 -33.48
C VAL A 235 -2.32 12.78 -32.16
N ALA A 236 -3.43 12.04 -32.04
CA ALA A 236 -4.14 11.89 -30.77
C ALA A 236 -3.36 10.99 -29.77
N ALA A 237 -2.73 9.92 -30.26
CA ALA A 237 -1.91 9.02 -29.45
C ALA A 237 -0.66 9.73 -28.92
N ASP A 238 0.11 10.39 -29.80
CA ASP A 238 1.27 11.20 -29.44
C ASP A 238 0.90 12.29 -28.41
N ARG A 239 -0.18 13.06 -28.65
CA ARG A 239 -0.68 14.05 -27.67
C ARG A 239 -1.05 13.44 -26.33
N SER A 240 -1.60 12.22 -26.31
CA SER A 240 -1.94 11.54 -25.05
C SER A 240 -0.69 11.14 -24.26
N LEU A 241 0.38 10.71 -24.94
CA LEU A 241 1.69 10.43 -24.34
C LEU A 241 2.34 11.72 -23.82
N GLN A 242 2.39 12.79 -24.62
CA GLN A 242 2.90 14.10 -24.19
C GLN A 242 2.13 14.70 -23.01
N THR A 243 0.84 14.38 -22.90
CA THR A 243 0.01 14.79 -21.75
C THR A 243 0.36 13.98 -20.51
N ALA A 244 0.53 12.65 -20.63
CA ALA A 244 1.00 11.80 -19.54
C ALA A 244 2.40 12.22 -19.06
N ASP A 245 3.36 12.43 -19.97
CA ASP A 245 4.73 12.82 -19.62
C ASP A 245 4.78 14.23 -18.99
N ARG A 246 3.88 15.17 -19.40
CA ARG A 246 3.72 16.47 -18.73
C ARG A 246 3.09 16.34 -17.33
N GLU A 247 2.05 15.53 -17.16
CA GLU A 247 1.40 15.31 -15.87
C GLU A 247 2.35 14.60 -14.88
N LEU A 248 3.17 13.67 -15.37
CA LEU A 248 4.26 13.06 -14.61
C LEU A 248 5.27 14.11 -14.14
N ALA A 249 5.77 14.95 -15.04
CA ALA A 249 6.73 16.01 -14.69
C ALA A 249 6.16 16.96 -13.62
N ALA A 250 4.86 17.29 -13.69
CA ALA A 250 4.18 18.07 -12.66
C ALA A 250 4.15 17.34 -11.31
N ALA A 251 3.67 16.10 -11.25
CA ALA A 251 3.57 15.32 -10.01
C ALA A 251 4.94 15.04 -9.36
N MET A 252 5.97 14.80 -10.18
CA MET A 252 7.35 14.65 -9.71
C MET A 252 7.91 15.96 -9.13
N SER A 253 7.53 17.12 -9.69
CA SER A 253 7.92 18.44 -9.17
C SER A 253 7.17 18.85 -7.90
N GLY A 254 5.92 18.41 -7.74
CA GLY A 254 5.11 18.67 -6.53
C GLY A 254 5.57 17.89 -5.30
N ASN A 255 6.40 16.85 -5.48
CA ASN A 255 6.92 15.98 -4.42
C ASN A 255 5.81 15.50 -3.47
N SER A 256 4.68 15.09 -4.05
CA SER A 256 3.47 14.66 -3.34
C SER A 256 3.15 13.20 -3.65
N THR A 257 3.22 12.33 -2.65
CA THR A 257 2.94 10.89 -2.82
C THR A 257 1.54 10.65 -3.41
N GLU A 258 0.58 11.51 -3.07
CA GLU A 258 -0.79 11.46 -3.56
C GLU A 258 -0.93 11.77 -5.05
N GLU A 259 -0.10 12.68 -5.59
CA GLU A 259 -0.12 13.01 -7.02
C GLU A 259 0.50 11.90 -7.85
N LEU A 260 1.58 11.28 -7.34
CA LEU A 260 2.21 10.09 -7.92
C LEU A 260 1.26 8.87 -7.88
N LYS A 261 0.57 8.64 -6.76
CA LYS A 261 -0.46 7.58 -6.63
C LYS A 261 -1.63 7.81 -7.60
N ARG A 262 -2.07 9.07 -7.82
CA ARG A 262 -3.08 9.42 -8.84
C ARG A 262 -2.59 9.22 -10.27
N PHE A 263 -1.33 9.55 -10.57
CA PHE A 263 -0.72 9.30 -11.88
C PHE A 263 -0.73 7.81 -12.22
N LEU A 264 -0.31 6.94 -11.29
CA LEU A 264 -0.35 5.48 -11.47
C LEU A 264 -1.77 4.95 -11.70
N ALA A 265 -2.77 5.49 -10.99
CA ALA A 265 -4.18 5.10 -11.18
C ALA A 265 -4.73 5.54 -12.55
N LYS A 266 -4.30 6.70 -13.07
CA LYS A 266 -4.73 7.25 -14.37
C LYS A 266 -4.00 6.61 -15.55
N TYR A 267 -2.73 6.23 -15.39
CA TYR A 267 -1.87 5.67 -16.43
C TYR A 267 -1.26 4.32 -16.02
N PRO A 268 -2.07 3.28 -15.74
CA PRO A 268 -1.61 2.02 -15.13
C PRO A 268 -0.62 1.21 -15.98
N ALA A 269 -0.55 1.49 -17.29
CA ALA A 269 0.37 0.89 -18.26
C ALA A 269 1.48 1.86 -18.73
N SER A 270 1.76 2.94 -17.98
CA SER A 270 2.82 3.89 -18.32
C SER A 270 4.21 3.25 -18.30
N LYS A 271 5.05 3.62 -19.28
CA LYS A 271 6.50 3.29 -19.31
C LYS A 271 7.23 3.71 -18.02
N HIS A 272 6.78 4.80 -17.39
CA HIS A 272 7.35 5.36 -16.17
C HIS A 272 6.83 4.70 -14.87
N ARG A 273 5.96 3.68 -14.96
CA ARG A 273 5.32 3.07 -13.78
C ARG A 273 6.30 2.73 -12.65
N LYS A 274 7.38 2.00 -12.96
CA LYS A 274 8.39 1.58 -11.97
C LYS A 274 9.17 2.73 -11.35
N GLU A 275 9.41 3.80 -12.12
CA GLU A 275 10.09 5.02 -11.67
C GLU A 275 9.23 5.76 -10.64
N VAL A 276 7.93 5.86 -10.89
CA VAL A 276 6.94 6.48 -10.00
C VAL A 276 6.72 5.63 -8.74
N GLU A 277 6.64 4.30 -8.88
CA GLU A 277 6.55 3.37 -7.74
C GLU A 277 7.79 3.47 -6.84
N ALA A 278 8.99 3.49 -7.41
CA ALA A 278 10.24 3.70 -6.65
C ALA A 278 10.33 5.10 -6.02
N ARG A 279 9.78 6.14 -6.66
CA ARG A 279 9.73 7.49 -6.06
C ARG A 279 8.78 7.58 -4.88
N ILE A 280 7.65 6.86 -4.93
CA ILE A 280 6.71 6.73 -3.80
C ILE A 280 7.38 6.00 -2.64
N ASP A 281 8.07 4.88 -2.89
CA ASP A 281 8.82 4.10 -1.90
C ASP A 281 9.83 4.98 -1.14
N GLU A 282 10.71 5.67 -1.87
CA GLU A 282 11.72 6.59 -1.30
C GLU A 282 11.09 7.71 -0.44
N MET A 283 9.95 8.26 -0.86
CA MET A 283 9.24 9.32 -0.13
C MET A 283 8.51 8.81 1.12
N ASP A 284 7.94 7.60 1.08
CA ASP A 284 7.29 6.97 2.23
C ASP A 284 8.35 6.44 3.22
N TRP A 285 9.51 5.96 2.74
CA TRP A 285 10.68 5.63 3.56
C TRP A 285 11.26 6.86 4.25
N ALA A 286 11.47 7.96 3.54
CA ALA A 286 11.98 9.20 4.13
C ALA A 286 11.07 9.73 5.26
N GLN A 287 9.75 9.57 5.12
CA GLN A 287 8.79 9.89 6.19
C GLN A 287 8.88 8.93 7.39
N ALA A 288 9.14 7.64 7.16
CA ALA A 288 9.34 6.68 8.25
C ALA A 288 10.67 6.93 8.99
N ALA A 289 11.76 7.12 8.24
CA ALA A 289 13.08 7.41 8.77
C ALA A 289 13.18 8.75 9.52
N ALA A 290 12.36 9.75 9.15
CA ALA A 290 12.27 11.02 9.86
C ALA A 290 11.52 10.94 11.21
N LYS A 291 10.73 9.87 11.44
CA LYS A 291 10.05 9.60 12.72
C LYS A 291 10.87 8.69 13.64
N ASP A 292 11.56 7.71 13.05
CA ASP A 292 12.38 6.69 13.73
C ASP A 292 11.62 5.88 14.82
N ASP A 293 10.32 5.64 14.60
CA ASP A 293 9.45 4.89 15.51
C ASP A 293 8.91 3.58 14.90
N GLU A 294 8.47 2.66 15.76
CA GLU A 294 8.00 1.33 15.36
C GLU A 294 6.77 1.38 14.43
N ASN A 295 5.78 2.23 14.75
CA ASN A 295 4.58 2.38 13.94
C ASN A 295 4.89 2.97 12.55
N ALA A 296 5.89 3.86 12.47
CA ALA A 296 6.35 4.43 11.22
C ALA A 296 6.99 3.38 10.31
N TYR A 297 7.87 2.52 10.84
CA TYR A 297 8.50 1.46 10.06
C TYR A 297 7.55 0.30 9.72
N LEU A 298 6.64 -0.08 10.64
CA LEU A 298 5.56 -1.03 10.34
C LEU A 298 4.60 -0.48 9.27
N GLY A 299 4.25 0.81 9.35
CA GLY A 299 3.39 1.50 8.38
C GLY A 299 4.03 1.66 6.98
N TYR A 300 5.36 1.76 6.92
CA TYR A 300 6.11 1.64 5.67
C TYR A 300 6.03 0.20 5.13
N LYS A 301 6.40 -0.82 5.93
CA LYS A 301 6.38 -2.23 5.48
C LYS A 301 4.99 -2.74 5.08
N ALA A 302 3.91 -2.20 5.66
CA ALA A 302 2.53 -2.52 5.28
C ALA A 302 2.13 -1.99 3.89
N GLN A 303 2.81 -0.94 3.39
CA GLN A 303 2.62 -0.40 2.04
C GLN A 303 3.66 -0.93 1.04
N HIS A 304 4.88 -1.16 1.51
CA HIS A 304 6.08 -1.47 0.71
C HIS A 304 6.73 -2.79 1.17
N ALA A 305 5.96 -3.88 1.13
CA ALA A 305 6.38 -5.19 1.65
C ALA A 305 7.69 -5.69 1.02
N ASP A 306 7.78 -5.63 -0.30
CA ASP A 306 8.98 -5.93 -1.11
C ASP A 306 9.70 -4.64 -1.58
N GLY A 307 9.54 -3.54 -0.83
CA GLY A 307 10.12 -2.23 -1.16
C GLY A 307 11.64 -2.18 -1.03
N ILE A 308 12.23 -1.16 -1.65
CA ILE A 308 13.68 -0.89 -1.72
C ILE A 308 14.30 -0.90 -0.32
N HIS A 309 13.62 -0.27 0.64
CA HIS A 309 14.10 -0.13 2.02
C HIS A 309 13.48 -1.15 2.99
N SER A 310 12.75 -2.16 2.51
CA SER A 310 12.09 -3.18 3.36
C SER A 310 13.07 -3.90 4.31
N ARG A 311 14.29 -4.19 3.83
CA ARG A 311 15.37 -4.77 4.64
C ARG A 311 15.92 -3.79 5.69
N GLU A 312 16.00 -2.50 5.36
CA GLU A 312 16.47 -1.47 6.31
C GLU A 312 15.42 -1.16 7.37
N ALA A 313 14.14 -1.21 7.00
CA ALA A 313 13.02 -1.19 7.92
C ALA A 313 13.05 -2.37 8.90
N ASP A 314 13.35 -3.60 8.45
CA ASP A 314 13.54 -4.74 9.37
C ASP A 314 14.72 -4.56 10.32
N GLU A 315 15.86 -4.02 9.85
CA GLU A 315 16.99 -3.73 10.74
C GLU A 315 16.67 -2.62 11.76
N LYS A 316 15.93 -1.58 11.35
CA LYS A 316 15.43 -0.50 12.23
C LYS A 316 14.45 -1.05 13.26
N LEU A 317 13.44 -1.79 12.84
CA LEU A 317 12.48 -2.48 13.71
C LEU A 317 13.22 -3.40 14.70
N LYS A 318 14.17 -4.22 14.24
CA LYS A 318 14.95 -5.08 15.13
C LYS A 318 15.73 -4.30 16.20
N ARG A 319 16.21 -3.08 15.90
CA ARG A 319 16.87 -2.21 16.89
C ARG A 319 15.88 -1.60 17.88
N LEU A 320 14.69 -1.20 17.43
CA LEU A 320 13.63 -0.63 18.28
C LEU A 320 13.00 -1.68 19.19
N LEU A 321 12.52 -2.79 18.62
CA LEU A 321 11.76 -3.83 19.33
C LEU A 321 12.57 -4.48 20.46
N VAL A 322 13.90 -4.55 20.38
CA VAL A 322 14.77 -5.22 21.38
C VAL A 322 14.63 -4.66 22.81
N HIS A 323 14.03 -3.48 22.97
CA HIS A 323 13.72 -2.87 24.27
C HIS A 323 12.25 -2.46 24.47
N THR A 324 11.33 -2.77 23.54
CA THR A 324 9.91 -2.41 23.67
C THR A 324 9.21 -3.30 24.69
N VAL A 325 8.79 -2.71 25.82
CA VAL A 325 8.01 -3.42 26.84
C VAL A 325 6.56 -3.55 26.39
N SER A 326 6.05 -4.77 26.22
CA SER A 326 4.63 -5.01 25.89
C SER A 326 3.70 -4.58 27.04
N ASP A 327 2.43 -4.27 26.75
CA ASP A 327 1.50 -3.80 27.79
C ASP A 327 1.20 -4.88 28.85
N ASP A 328 1.22 -6.17 28.48
CA ASP A 328 1.13 -7.29 29.42
C ASP A 328 2.35 -7.33 30.37
N GLU A 329 3.56 -7.10 29.86
CA GLU A 329 4.77 -6.98 30.68
C GLU A 329 4.74 -5.75 31.60
N LYS A 330 4.27 -4.59 31.10
CA LYS A 330 4.06 -3.39 31.93
C LYS A 330 3.07 -3.68 33.06
N SER A 331 1.94 -4.30 32.73
CA SER A 331 0.89 -4.69 33.67
C SER A 331 1.40 -5.69 34.71
N SER A 332 2.17 -6.71 34.31
CA SER A 332 2.79 -7.70 35.18
C SER A 332 3.79 -7.07 36.17
N ALA A 333 4.70 -6.21 35.67
CA ALA A 333 5.70 -5.54 36.50
C ALA A 333 5.07 -4.56 37.52
N LEU A 334 4.07 -3.79 37.10
CA LEU A 334 3.30 -2.92 37.99
C LEU A 334 2.43 -3.71 38.96
N GLY A 335 1.87 -4.84 38.53
CA GLY A 335 1.12 -5.79 39.36
C GLY A 335 1.95 -6.30 40.53
N ALA A 336 3.19 -6.72 40.28
CA ALA A 336 4.10 -7.18 41.32
C ALA A 336 4.41 -6.09 42.36
N VAL A 337 4.69 -4.85 41.94
CA VAL A 337 4.95 -3.72 42.85
C VAL A 337 3.70 -3.30 43.62
N ARG A 338 2.55 -3.21 42.95
CA ARG A 338 1.24 -2.94 43.59
C ARG A 338 0.94 -4.01 44.63
N GLN A 339 1.13 -5.30 44.32
CA GLN A 339 0.94 -6.40 45.27
C GLN A 339 1.89 -6.33 46.46
N LEU A 340 3.17 -5.98 46.26
CA LEU A 340 4.13 -5.77 47.36
C LEU A 340 3.64 -4.67 48.31
N LEU A 341 3.30 -3.49 47.78
CA LEU A 341 2.85 -2.37 48.60
C LEU A 341 1.49 -2.63 49.27
N GLN A 342 0.55 -3.30 48.61
CA GLN A 342 -0.69 -3.78 49.25
C GLN A 342 -0.41 -4.79 50.37
N GLY A 343 0.55 -5.70 50.17
CA GLY A 343 1.01 -6.65 51.18
C GLY A 343 1.63 -5.93 52.38
N MET A 344 2.37 -4.85 52.14
CA MET A 344 2.88 -3.97 53.20
C MET A 344 1.74 -3.28 53.96
N ASN A 345 0.84 -2.59 53.27
CA ASN A 345 -0.30 -1.86 53.88
C ASN A 345 -1.20 -2.77 54.73
N SER A 346 -1.50 -3.97 54.22
CA SER A 346 -2.36 -4.97 54.88
C SER A 346 -1.61 -5.89 55.87
N LYS A 347 -0.29 -5.77 55.99
CA LYS A 347 0.60 -6.65 56.77
C LYS A 347 0.55 -8.13 56.36
N SER A 348 0.02 -8.45 55.18
CA SER A 348 -0.12 -9.83 54.68
C SER A 348 1.23 -10.41 54.27
N SER A 349 1.65 -11.47 54.96
CA SER A 349 2.89 -12.18 54.63
C SER A 349 2.84 -12.82 53.24
N ASP A 350 1.65 -13.29 52.84
CA ASP A 350 1.45 -14.08 51.63
C ASP A 350 1.46 -13.19 50.38
N LYS A 351 0.84 -11.99 50.46
CA LYS A 351 0.95 -10.98 49.40
C LYS A 351 2.39 -10.54 49.16
N ILE A 352 3.15 -10.29 50.24
CA ILE A 352 4.58 -9.93 50.16
C ILE A 352 5.38 -11.08 49.54
N ALA A 353 5.23 -12.31 50.05
CA ALA A 353 5.96 -13.48 49.57
C ALA A 353 5.62 -13.87 48.12
N GLY A 354 4.38 -13.63 47.66
CA GLY A 354 3.99 -13.85 46.28
C GLY A 354 4.54 -12.82 45.29
N ALA A 355 4.81 -11.59 45.75
CA ALA A 355 5.24 -10.48 44.90
C ALA A 355 6.77 -10.45 44.65
N VAL A 356 7.56 -11.08 45.52
CA VAL A 356 9.03 -11.01 45.48
C VAL A 356 9.67 -12.36 45.16
N ALA A 357 10.88 -12.33 44.64
CA ALA A 357 11.69 -13.54 44.46
C ALA A 357 12.10 -14.13 45.82
N PRO A 358 12.39 -15.45 45.91
CA PRO A 358 12.80 -16.10 47.16
C PRO A 358 14.07 -15.49 47.80
N SER A 359 14.93 -14.91 46.96
CA SER A 359 16.05 -14.06 47.33
C SER A 359 16.00 -12.82 46.43
N LEU A 360 16.15 -11.62 47.00
CA LEU A 360 16.11 -10.35 46.29
C LEU A 360 17.16 -9.36 46.85
N SER A 361 17.35 -8.24 46.15
CA SER A 361 17.97 -7.04 46.74
C SER A 361 16.89 -6.13 47.31
N PHE A 362 16.96 -5.82 48.60
CA PHE A 362 16.00 -4.96 49.30
C PHE A 362 16.71 -3.75 49.91
N LEU A 363 16.40 -2.54 49.41
CA LEU A 363 17.03 -1.28 49.86
C LEU A 363 18.57 -1.32 49.80
N GLY A 364 19.12 -2.01 48.79
CA GLY A 364 20.57 -2.21 48.61
C GLY A 364 21.16 -3.43 49.34
N ALA A 365 20.42 -4.07 50.25
CA ALA A 365 20.85 -5.33 50.87
C ALA A 365 20.49 -6.52 49.97
N GLY A 366 21.51 -7.09 49.29
CA GLY A 366 21.38 -8.33 48.53
C GLY A 366 21.18 -9.57 49.41
N GLY A 367 20.46 -10.57 48.91
CA GLY A 367 20.17 -11.80 49.64
C GLY A 367 19.03 -11.67 50.66
N ALA A 368 18.28 -10.57 50.61
CA ALA A 368 17.11 -10.36 51.46
C ALA A 368 15.94 -11.27 51.05
N THR A 369 15.01 -11.50 51.97
CA THR A 369 13.81 -12.32 51.76
C THR A 369 12.54 -11.56 52.14
N ALA A 370 11.37 -12.13 51.84
CA ALA A 370 10.08 -11.60 52.32
C ALA A 370 10.00 -11.44 53.86
N LYS A 371 10.79 -12.22 54.63
CA LYS A 371 10.91 -12.08 56.09
C LYS A 371 11.59 -10.77 56.49
N ASP A 372 12.58 -10.33 55.73
CA ASP A 372 13.36 -9.13 55.99
C ASP A 372 12.57 -7.86 55.61
N ILE A 373 11.76 -7.93 54.55
CA ILE A 373 10.75 -6.91 54.23
C ILE A 373 9.76 -6.76 55.40
N ARG A 374 9.21 -7.89 55.91
CA ARG A 374 8.31 -7.87 57.08
C ARG A 374 9.00 -7.33 58.34
N ARG A 375 10.27 -7.63 58.55
CA ARG A 375 11.06 -7.07 59.64
C ARG A 375 11.21 -5.54 59.49
N TYR A 376 11.58 -5.06 58.30
CA TYR A 376 11.66 -3.63 58.01
C TYR A 376 10.32 -2.92 58.28
N MET A 377 9.18 -3.53 57.91
CA MET A 377 7.87 -2.98 58.20
C MET A 377 7.62 -2.80 59.71
N THR A 378 7.95 -3.80 60.53
CA THR A 378 7.80 -3.71 61.99
C THR A 378 8.80 -2.72 62.61
N ASP A 379 10.08 -2.82 62.24
CA ASP A 379 11.18 -2.09 62.87
C ASP A 379 11.25 -0.60 62.43
N ARG A 380 10.73 -0.25 61.23
CA ARG A 380 10.90 1.07 60.60
C ARG A 380 9.60 1.79 60.23
N LEU A 381 8.52 1.06 59.91
CA LEU A 381 7.25 1.66 59.46
C LEU A 381 6.21 1.70 60.58
N TYR A 382 5.80 0.54 61.12
CA TYR A 382 4.73 0.42 62.14
C TYR A 382 5.23 0.68 63.57
N GLN A 383 5.78 1.87 63.79
CA GLN A 383 6.21 2.36 65.10
C GLN A 383 5.01 2.54 66.06
N ALA A 384 5.26 2.54 67.38
CA ALA A 384 4.21 2.47 68.42
C ALA A 384 3.26 3.71 68.50
N ASP A 385 3.55 4.78 67.76
CA ASP A 385 2.69 5.95 67.59
C ASP A 385 1.88 5.93 66.28
N VAL A 386 2.17 5.01 65.37
CA VAL A 386 1.53 4.88 64.05
C VAL A 386 0.28 3.99 64.13
N LYS A 387 -0.85 4.51 63.64
CA LYS A 387 -2.14 3.81 63.53
C LYS A 387 -2.26 3.07 62.20
N THR A 388 -2.08 3.78 61.09
CA THR A 388 -2.24 3.26 59.73
C THR A 388 -1.11 3.74 58.83
N ILE A 389 -0.82 2.94 57.79
CA ILE A 389 0.22 3.22 56.78
C ILE A 389 -0.33 2.77 55.44
N ASN A 390 -0.38 3.68 54.48
CA ASN A 390 -0.89 3.41 53.14
C ASN A 390 0.10 3.93 52.10
N TRP A 391 0.84 3.02 51.49
CA TRP A 391 1.53 3.24 50.22
C TRP A 391 0.53 3.29 49.06
N ARG A 392 0.75 4.20 48.12
CA ARG A 392 0.04 4.33 46.83
C ARG A 392 1.06 4.44 45.70
N LEU A 393 0.86 3.73 44.59
CA LEU A 393 1.58 4.00 43.35
C LEU A 393 0.99 5.28 42.73
N GLY A 394 1.84 6.08 42.09
CA GLY A 394 1.48 7.17 41.21
C GLY A 394 1.68 6.81 39.73
N SER A 395 1.48 7.80 38.87
CA SER A 395 1.60 7.72 37.41
C SER A 395 2.31 8.97 36.89
N PRO A 396 3.09 8.93 35.79
CA PRO A 396 3.40 7.75 34.95
C PRO A 396 4.42 6.80 35.59
N ALA A 397 4.53 5.61 35.01
CA ALA A 397 5.57 4.62 35.31
C ALA A 397 6.58 4.57 34.16
N GLU A 398 7.87 4.75 34.46
CA GLU A 398 8.93 4.40 33.50
C GLU A 398 9.21 2.91 33.62
N ILE A 399 9.20 2.16 32.51
CA ILE A 399 9.57 0.74 32.48
C ILE A 399 10.46 0.50 31.26
N THR A 400 11.62 -0.12 31.48
CA THR A 400 12.58 -0.51 30.43
C THR A 400 12.96 -1.98 30.60
N LYS A 401 13.44 -2.62 29.54
CA LYS A 401 13.80 -4.05 29.52
C LYS A 401 15.19 -4.20 28.89
N ASP A 402 16.07 -4.97 29.52
CA ASP A 402 17.50 -5.00 29.14
C ASP A 402 17.78 -5.80 27.85
N SER A 403 16.92 -6.75 27.50
CA SER A 403 16.95 -7.52 26.25
C SER A 403 15.56 -8.09 25.95
N ASN A 404 15.33 -8.60 24.74
CA ASN A 404 14.02 -9.16 24.38
C ASN A 404 13.82 -10.65 24.68
N ASP A 405 14.77 -11.27 25.37
CA ASP A 405 14.72 -12.71 25.69
C ASP A 405 13.52 -13.07 26.59
N GLU A 406 13.01 -14.29 26.45
CA GLU A 406 11.96 -14.80 27.34
C GLU A 406 12.46 -14.82 28.80
N GLY A 407 11.80 -14.06 29.67
CA GLY A 407 12.22 -13.92 31.07
C GLY A 407 13.40 -12.97 31.30
N ALA A 408 13.70 -12.07 30.36
CA ALA A 408 14.58 -10.92 30.58
C ALA A 408 14.13 -10.04 31.77
N GLU A 409 15.04 -9.17 32.24
CA GLU A 409 14.79 -8.36 33.43
C GLU A 409 14.18 -6.99 33.07
N LEU A 410 13.04 -6.69 33.70
CA LEU A 410 12.33 -5.42 33.55
C LEU A 410 12.69 -4.49 34.69
N ARG A 411 13.18 -3.30 34.36
CA ARG A 411 13.52 -2.23 35.29
C ARG A 411 12.39 -1.21 35.29
N LEU A 412 11.81 -0.91 36.44
CA LEU A 412 10.77 0.11 36.58
C LEU A 412 11.20 1.22 37.53
N LYS A 413 10.74 2.44 37.25
CA LYS A 413 10.73 3.57 38.18
C LYS A 413 9.31 4.11 38.28
N VAL A 414 8.77 4.16 39.49
CA VAL A 414 7.39 4.59 39.76
C VAL A 414 7.39 5.62 40.89
N PRO A 415 6.79 6.80 40.71
CA PRO A 415 6.54 7.70 41.82
C PRO A 415 5.52 7.05 42.76
N ALA A 416 5.73 7.16 44.08
CA ALA A 416 4.85 6.59 45.08
C ALA A 416 4.66 7.57 46.25
N THR A 417 3.49 7.51 46.88
CA THR A 417 3.23 8.28 48.10
C THR A 417 2.98 7.36 49.28
N LEU A 418 3.42 7.81 50.46
CA LEU A 418 3.32 7.10 51.73
C LEU A 418 2.53 7.98 52.71
N ASP A 419 1.27 7.62 52.93
CA ASP A 419 0.41 8.24 53.95
C ASP A 419 0.57 7.50 55.28
N ILE A 420 1.07 8.20 56.31
CA ILE A 420 1.26 7.68 57.68
C ILE A 420 0.35 8.44 58.63
N GLU A 421 -0.55 7.73 59.32
CA GLU A 421 -1.40 8.30 60.36
C GLU A 421 -0.82 7.98 61.74
N ARG A 422 -0.42 9.00 62.50
CA ARG A 422 0.14 8.90 63.85
C ARG A 422 -0.85 9.40 64.89
N LYS A 423 -0.62 9.09 66.17
CA LYS A 423 -1.40 9.60 67.32
C LYS A 423 -1.45 11.14 67.36
N GLY A 424 -0.43 11.82 66.84
CA GLY A 424 -0.35 13.29 66.77
C GLY A 424 -0.69 13.93 65.42
N GLY A 425 -1.17 13.19 64.41
CA GLY A 425 -1.53 13.77 63.10
C GLY A 425 -1.19 12.87 61.89
N ARG A 426 -1.46 13.36 60.68
CA ARG A 426 -1.13 12.68 59.42
C ARG A 426 0.14 13.25 58.80
N SER A 427 0.99 12.39 58.23
CA SER A 427 2.20 12.75 57.50
C SER A 427 2.20 12.04 56.16
N ARG A 428 2.26 12.82 55.07
CA ARG A 428 2.46 12.32 53.70
C ARG A 428 3.92 12.47 53.32
N ARG A 429 4.47 11.48 52.61
CA ARG A 429 5.82 11.52 52.03
C ARG A 429 5.78 11.04 50.59
N SER A 430 6.68 11.55 49.76
CA SER A 430 6.84 11.15 48.38
C SER A 430 8.13 10.36 48.19
N TYR A 431 8.09 9.35 47.32
CA TYR A 431 9.19 8.46 47.02
C TYR A 431 9.23 8.17 45.52
N VAL A 432 10.40 7.77 45.00
CA VAL A 432 10.52 7.04 43.73
C VAL A 432 10.94 5.62 44.06
N ILE A 433 10.09 4.66 43.70
CA ILE A 433 10.36 3.23 43.80
C ILE A 433 11.08 2.80 42.52
N SER A 434 12.31 2.33 42.65
CA SER A 434 13.06 1.68 41.57
C SER A 434 13.08 0.18 41.83
N ALA A 435 12.56 -0.63 40.92
CA ALA A 435 12.53 -2.09 41.07
C ALA A 435 12.97 -2.82 39.81
N VAL A 436 13.38 -4.08 39.98
CA VAL A 436 13.66 -5.03 38.91
C VAL A 436 12.74 -6.23 39.08
N VAL A 437 12.08 -6.64 38.00
CA VAL A 437 11.12 -7.75 37.96
C VAL A 437 11.60 -8.79 36.95
N LYS A 438 11.52 -10.07 37.33
CA LYS A 438 11.84 -11.23 36.48
C LYS A 438 10.80 -12.32 36.71
N GLY A 439 10.21 -12.85 35.63
CA GLY A 439 9.17 -13.89 35.72
C GLY A 439 7.99 -13.49 36.63
N GLY A 440 7.54 -12.23 36.57
CA GLY A 440 6.45 -11.70 37.39
C GLY A 440 6.78 -11.47 38.87
N ARG A 441 8.04 -11.60 39.31
CA ARG A 441 8.47 -11.39 40.70
C ARG A 441 9.59 -10.36 40.82
N ILE A 442 9.55 -9.58 41.90
CA ILE A 442 10.57 -8.56 42.20
C ILE A 442 11.88 -9.21 42.65
N THR A 443 12.95 -9.04 41.87
CA THR A 443 14.32 -9.48 42.18
C THR A 443 15.16 -8.38 42.84
N SER A 444 14.76 -7.11 42.69
CA SER A 444 15.38 -5.97 43.35
C SER A 444 14.33 -4.88 43.61
N VAL A 445 14.35 -4.23 44.78
CA VAL A 445 13.55 -3.02 45.04
C VAL A 445 14.29 -2.05 45.96
N ASN A 446 14.27 -0.78 45.56
CA ASN A 446 14.74 0.35 46.35
C ASN A 446 13.70 1.48 46.32
N TRP A 447 13.66 2.34 47.35
CA TRP A 447 12.87 3.56 47.32
C TRP A 447 13.64 4.76 47.89
N ASN A 448 13.78 5.80 47.07
CA ASN A 448 14.44 7.05 47.45
C ASN A 448 13.38 8.11 47.74
N GLN A 449 13.54 8.89 48.81
CA GLN A 449 12.60 9.97 49.12
C GLN A 449 12.83 11.16 48.18
N ILE A 450 11.74 11.84 47.80
CA ILE A 450 11.72 13.10 47.05
C ILE A 450 10.96 14.19 47.82
#